data_AF-M0DWI3-F1
#
_entry.id   AF-M0DWI3-F1
#
_cell.length_a   1.000
_cell.length_b   1.000
_cell.length_c   1.000
_cell.angle_alpha   90.00
_cell.angle_beta   90.00
_cell.angle_gamma   90.00
#
_symmetry.space_group_name_H-M   'P 1'
#
loop_
_entity.id
_entity.type
_entity.pdbx_description
1 polymer ?
#
loop_
_entity_poly.entity_id
_entity_poly.type
_entity_poly.pdbx_seq_one_letter_code
_entity_poly.pdbx_strand_id
1 'polypeptide(L)'
;MVGLLIGGILALWIGIYFDRFLVGVLFYWGGFFGMLAVWRLSSVTLYDERDTAIERKASDYTITIFGFVFVLGAPGGIALEESGLVELPAAFGGAMWTLFAIYVVFGVVYTVLRRRS
;
A
#
# COMPACT_ATOMS: atom_id res chain seq x y z
N MET A 1 -7.85 6.22 -12.46
CA MET A 1 -6.74 6.74 -11.64
C MET A 1 -5.93 5.61 -11.02
N VAL A 2 -6.54 4.77 -10.18
CA VAL A 2 -5.89 3.58 -9.58
C VAL A 2 -5.26 2.65 -10.62
N GLY A 3 -5.87 2.50 -11.80
CA GLY A 3 -5.30 1.72 -12.91
C GLY A 3 -3.91 2.17 -13.37
N LEU A 4 -3.56 3.47 -13.26
CA LEU A 4 -2.22 3.96 -13.59
C LEU A 4 -1.18 3.51 -12.56
N LEU A 5 -1.56 3.49 -11.28
CA LEU A 5 -0.70 2.95 -10.23
C LEU A 5 -0.53 1.44 -10.38
N ILE A 6 -1.62 0.70 -10.61
CA ILE A 6 -1.56 -0.75 -10.83
C ILE A 6 -0.66 -1.05 -12.04
N GLY A 7 -0.86 -0.33 -13.16
CA GLY A 7 -0.03 -0.47 -14.34
C GLY A 7 1.45 -0.16 -14.06
N GLY A 8 1.75 0.91 -13.31
CA GLY A 8 3.12 1.24 -12.91
C GLY A 8 3.77 0.18 -12.02
N ILE A 9 3.03 -0.37 -11.05
CA ILE A 9 3.49 -1.46 -10.19
C ILE A 9 3.79 -2.70 -11.03
N LEU A 10 2.88 -3.11 -11.91
CA LEU A 10 3.08 -4.27 -12.79
C LEU A 10 4.27 -4.06 -13.72
N ALA A 11 4.44 -2.86 -14.28
CA ALA A 11 5.57 -2.53 -15.13
C ALA A 11 6.92 -2.65 -14.39
N LEU A 12 6.98 -2.29 -13.10
CA LEU A 12 8.16 -2.51 -12.28
C LEU A 12 8.49 -4.00 -12.16
N TRP A 13 7.50 -4.83 -11.80
CA TRP A 13 7.69 -6.27 -11.66
C TRP A 13 8.10 -6.94 -12.98
N ILE A 14 7.48 -6.56 -14.08
CA ILE A 14 7.85 -7.02 -15.43
C ILE A 14 9.29 -6.58 -15.75
N GLY A 15 9.65 -5.33 -15.44
CA GLY A 15 10.99 -4.80 -15.63
C GLY A 15 12.04 -5.58 -14.84
N ILE A 16 11.76 -5.96 -13.59
CA ILE A 16 12.62 -6.83 -12.78
C ILE A 16 12.78 -8.21 -13.44
N TYR A 17 11.68 -8.82 -13.88
CA TYR A 17 11.70 -10.14 -14.50
C TYR A 17 12.54 -10.22 -15.77
N PHE A 18 12.60 -9.14 -16.56
CA PHE A 18 13.38 -9.07 -17.80
C PHE A 18 14.74 -8.37 -17.65
N ASP A 19 15.26 -8.19 -16.43
CA ASP A 19 16.52 -7.48 -16.13
C ASP A 19 16.57 -6.04 -16.68
N ARG A 20 15.41 -5.41 -16.83
CA ARG A 20 15.21 -4.01 -17.26
C ARG A 20 14.71 -3.16 -16.09
N PHE A 21 15.35 -3.27 -14.93
CA PHE A 21 14.93 -2.60 -13.70
C PHE A 21 14.67 -1.09 -13.88
N LEU A 22 15.62 -0.35 -14.48
CA LEU A 22 15.49 1.10 -14.68
C LEU A 22 14.27 1.47 -15.53
N VAL A 23 13.95 0.66 -16.55
CA VAL A 23 12.76 0.86 -17.38
C VAL A 23 11.49 0.64 -16.56
N GLY A 24 11.45 -0.43 -15.75
CA GLY A 24 10.33 -0.69 -14.84
C GLY A 24 10.11 0.45 -13.84
N VAL A 25 11.19 1.00 -13.27
CA VAL A 25 11.13 2.14 -12.34
C VAL A 25 10.58 3.40 -13.04
N LEU A 26 10.99 3.67 -14.27
CA LEU A 26 10.46 4.81 -15.03
C LEU A 26 8.95 4.69 -15.25
N PHE A 27 8.44 3.51 -15.59
CA PHE A 27 7.01 3.29 -15.73
C PHE A 27 6.25 3.32 -14.41
N TYR A 28 6.86 2.83 -13.33
CA TYR A 28 6.30 2.94 -11.98
C TYR A 28 6.08 4.41 -11.59
N TRP A 29 7.13 5.24 -11.73
CA TRP A 29 7.02 6.68 -11.47
C TRP A 29 6.09 7.38 -12.45
N GLY A 30 6.11 6.99 -13.72
CA GLY A 30 5.17 7.47 -14.74
C GLY A 30 3.71 7.20 -14.35
N GLY A 31 3.40 6.01 -13.82
CA GLY A 31 2.09 5.67 -13.29
C GLY A 31 1.68 6.55 -12.10
N PHE A 32 2.60 6.79 -11.16
CA PHE A 32 2.38 7.67 -10.01
C PHE A 32 2.11 9.12 -10.43
N PHE A 33 2.99 9.72 -11.24
CA PHE A 33 2.82 11.09 -11.72
C PHE A 33 1.61 11.22 -12.64
N GLY A 34 1.32 10.21 -13.46
CA GLY A 34 0.11 10.15 -14.26
C GLY A 34 -1.15 10.18 -13.40
N MET A 35 -1.18 9.40 -12.30
CA MET A 35 -2.29 9.47 -11.34
C MET A 35 -2.41 10.87 -10.73
N LEU A 36 -1.30 11.48 -10.28
CA LEU A 36 -1.32 12.83 -9.71
C LEU A 36 -1.82 13.88 -10.70
N ALA A 37 -1.43 13.77 -11.97
CA ALA A 37 -1.89 14.65 -13.03
C ALA A 37 -3.41 14.52 -13.23
N VAL A 38 -3.92 13.29 -13.32
CA VAL A 38 -5.38 13.05 -13.43
C VAL A 38 -6.09 13.58 -12.19
N TRP A 39 -5.53 13.40 -11.00
CA TRP A 39 -6.14 13.87 -9.75
C TRP A 39 -6.28 15.39 -9.71
N ARG A 40 -5.23 16.10 -10.12
CA ARG A 40 -5.17 17.56 -10.00
C ARG A 40 -5.87 18.29 -11.13
N LEU A 41 -5.86 17.72 -12.33
CA LEU A 41 -6.28 18.38 -13.57
C LEU A 41 -7.64 17.90 -14.08
N SER A 42 -8.20 16.81 -13.56
CA SER A 42 -9.53 16.37 -13.98
C SER A 42 -10.61 17.32 -13.46
N SER A 43 -11.42 17.86 -14.39
CA SER A 43 -12.57 18.71 -14.10
C SER A 43 -13.88 17.93 -13.90
N VAL A 44 -13.84 16.60 -14.05
CA VAL A 44 -15.00 15.72 -13.89
C VAL A 44 -15.14 15.37 -12.42
N THR A 45 -16.34 15.54 -11.85
CA THR A 45 -16.73 14.92 -10.58
C THR A 45 -16.75 13.41 -10.77
N LEU A 46 -15.56 12.79 -10.65
CA LEU A 46 -15.29 11.38 -10.91
C LEU A 46 -15.86 10.43 -9.86
N TYR A 47 -16.42 10.96 -8.78
CA TYR A 47 -16.93 10.20 -7.65
C TYR A 47 -18.36 10.59 -7.36
N ASP A 48 -19.28 9.67 -7.58
CA ASP A 48 -20.63 9.76 -7.03
C ASP A 48 -20.65 9.24 -5.57
N GLU A 49 -21.82 9.29 -4.94
CA GLU A 49 -22.01 8.77 -3.57
C GLU A 49 -21.70 7.26 -3.50
N ARG A 50 -21.96 6.51 -4.57
CA ARG A 50 -21.74 5.06 -4.63
C ARG A 50 -20.25 4.74 -4.66
N ASP A 51 -19.48 5.43 -5.48
CA ASP A 51 -18.03 5.22 -5.59
C ASP A 51 -17.34 5.59 -4.29
N THR A 52 -17.76 6.67 -3.63
CA THR A 52 -17.28 7.05 -2.29
C THR A 52 -17.58 5.96 -1.25
N ALA A 53 -18.78 5.38 -1.29
CA ALA A 53 -19.16 4.29 -0.39
C ALA A 53 -18.34 3.01 -0.65
N ILE A 54 -18.05 2.70 -1.92
CA ILE A 54 -17.19 1.57 -2.31
C ILE A 54 -15.75 1.81 -1.82
N GLU A 55 -15.18 2.98 -2.05
CA GLU A 55 -13.82 3.31 -1.60
C GLU A 55 -13.68 3.24 -0.08
N ARG A 56 -14.69 3.71 0.66
CA ARG A 56 -14.71 3.60 2.13
C ARG A 56 -14.69 2.14 2.59
N LYS A 57 -15.53 1.27 1.99
CA LYS A 57 -15.54 -0.17 2.31
C LYS A 57 -14.24 -0.85 1.91
N ALA A 58 -13.71 -0.53 0.73
CA ALA A 58 -12.44 -1.08 0.26
C ALA A 58 -11.28 -0.70 1.20
N SER A 59 -11.25 0.55 1.67
CA SER A 59 -10.25 1.02 2.64
C SER A 59 -10.37 0.29 3.98
N ASP A 60 -11.59 0.11 4.48
CA ASP A 60 -11.88 -0.60 5.73
C ASP A 60 -11.44 -2.07 5.67
N TYR A 61 -11.81 -2.78 4.59
CA TYR A 61 -11.39 -4.16 4.36
C TYR A 61 -9.87 -4.27 4.19
N THR A 62 -9.27 -3.35 3.43
CA THR A 62 -7.83 -3.35 3.19
C THR A 62 -7.05 -3.19 4.49
N ILE A 63 -7.40 -2.20 5.32
CA ILE A 63 -6.78 -2.02 6.64
C ILE A 63 -7.00 -3.29 7.45
N THR A 64 -8.24 -3.75 7.63
CA THR A 64 -8.54 -4.97 8.41
C THR A 64 -7.69 -6.18 7.99
N ILE A 65 -7.58 -6.47 6.69
CA ILE A 65 -6.78 -7.57 6.15
C ILE A 65 -5.30 -7.40 6.51
N PHE A 66 -4.72 -6.23 6.22
CA PHE A 66 -3.32 -5.99 6.54
C PHE A 66 -3.06 -5.98 8.06
N GLY A 67 -4.10 -5.80 8.86
CA GLY A 67 -4.04 -5.90 10.32
C GLY A 67 -3.81 -7.31 10.78
N PHE A 68 -4.58 -8.25 10.23
CA PHE A 68 -4.33 -9.68 10.44
C PHE A 68 -2.95 -10.08 9.95
N VAL A 69 -2.53 -9.62 8.77
CA VAL A 69 -1.18 -9.90 8.24
C VAL A 69 -0.10 -9.37 9.19
N PHE A 70 -0.25 -8.17 9.72
CA PHE A 70 0.75 -7.59 10.63
C PHE A 70 0.76 -8.29 11.99
N VAL A 71 -0.41 -8.50 12.60
CA VAL A 71 -0.56 -9.11 13.93
C VAL A 71 -0.13 -10.58 13.93
N LEU A 72 -0.35 -11.31 12.85
CA LEU A 72 0.11 -12.71 12.75
C LEU A 72 1.54 -12.79 12.22
N GLY A 73 1.88 -11.97 11.23
CA GLY A 73 3.16 -12.00 10.53
C GLY A 73 4.33 -11.53 11.37
N ALA A 74 4.19 -10.42 12.11
CA ALA A 74 5.28 -9.87 12.90
C ALA A 74 5.70 -10.79 14.06
N PRO A 75 4.84 -11.07 15.06
CA PRO A 75 5.23 -11.96 16.15
C PRO A 75 5.41 -13.41 15.69
N GLY A 76 4.64 -13.89 14.71
CA GLY A 76 4.79 -15.24 14.17
C GLY A 76 6.14 -15.43 13.47
N GLY A 77 6.56 -14.49 12.63
CA GLY A 77 7.87 -14.50 11.99
C GLY A 77 9.00 -14.48 13.02
N ILE A 78 8.95 -13.55 13.98
CA ILE A 78 9.97 -13.42 15.04
C ILE A 78 10.04 -14.71 15.88
N ALA A 79 8.91 -15.30 16.27
CA ALA A 79 8.91 -16.54 17.04
C ALA A 79 9.51 -17.72 16.26
N LEU A 80 9.26 -17.80 14.94
CA LEU A 80 9.85 -18.83 14.08
C LEU A 80 11.37 -18.64 13.91
N GLU A 81 11.85 -17.39 13.88
CA GLU A 81 13.27 -17.07 13.84
C GLU A 81 13.98 -17.37 15.15
N GLU A 82 13.42 -16.91 16.28
CA GLU A 82 13.96 -17.15 17.62
C GLU A 82 13.97 -18.64 18.01
N SER A 83 13.06 -19.44 17.43
CA SER A 83 13.06 -20.90 17.59
C SER A 83 14.04 -21.64 16.66
N GLY A 84 14.74 -20.91 15.78
CA GLY A 84 15.68 -21.48 14.82
C GLY A 84 15.04 -22.30 13.69
N LEU A 85 13.73 -22.16 13.47
CA LEU A 85 13.00 -22.90 12.44
C LEU A 85 13.12 -22.25 11.05
N VAL A 86 13.30 -20.92 11.00
CA VAL A 86 13.38 -20.14 9.76
C VAL A 86 14.38 -18.99 9.96
N GLU A 87 15.20 -18.69 8.95
CA GLU A 87 15.92 -17.41 8.90
C GLU A 87 15.11 -16.37 8.13
N LEU A 88 14.85 -15.21 8.74
CA LEU A 88 14.06 -14.18 8.06
C LEU A 88 14.93 -13.38 7.08
N PRO A 89 14.38 -12.98 5.91
CA PRO A 89 15.10 -12.10 5.00
C PRO A 89 15.43 -10.77 5.66
N ALA A 90 16.57 -10.15 5.30
CA ALA A 90 16.94 -8.82 5.78
C ALA A 90 15.85 -7.75 5.56
N ALA A 91 15.00 -7.94 4.55
CA ALA A 91 13.88 -7.05 4.25
C ALA A 91 12.66 -7.21 5.19
N PHE A 92 12.57 -8.28 5.99
CA PHE A 92 11.42 -8.58 6.84
C PHE A 92 11.12 -7.44 7.82
N GLY A 93 12.15 -6.98 8.56
CA GLY A 93 12.00 -5.88 9.49
C GLY A 93 11.49 -4.60 8.81
N GLY A 94 12.04 -4.28 7.63
CA GLY A 94 11.58 -3.13 6.83
C GLY A 94 10.12 -3.24 6.38
N ALA A 95 9.68 -4.45 5.98
CA ALA A 95 8.29 -4.71 5.64
C ALA A 95 7.36 -4.55 6.84
N MET A 96 7.74 -5.07 8.02
CA MET A 96 6.96 -4.94 9.24
C MET A 96 6.87 -3.47 9.71
N TRP A 97 7.96 -2.71 9.62
CA TRP A 97 7.96 -1.26 9.89
C TRP A 97 7.05 -0.48 8.94
N THR A 98 6.97 -0.90 7.68
CA THR A 98 6.07 -0.26 6.70
C THR A 98 4.61 -0.50 7.06
N LEU A 99 4.24 -1.73 7.43
CA LEU A 99 2.89 -2.04 7.92
C LEU A 99 2.58 -1.26 9.21
N PHE A 100 3.51 -1.23 10.15
CA PHE A 100 3.38 -0.42 11.36
C PHE A 100 3.12 1.05 11.06
N ALA A 101 3.88 1.65 10.13
CA ALA A 101 3.71 3.05 9.76
C ALA A 101 2.30 3.34 9.18
N ILE A 102 1.76 2.44 8.35
CA ILE A 102 0.39 2.56 7.84
C ILE A 102 -0.62 2.64 8.99
N TYR A 103 -0.46 1.79 10.01
CA TYR A 103 -1.32 1.78 11.20
C TYR A 103 -1.18 3.02 12.07
N VAL A 104 0.03 3.51 12.27
CA VAL A 104 0.28 4.75 13.00
C VAL A 104 -0.39 5.92 12.28
N VAL A 105 -0.19 6.05 10.97
CA VAL A 105 -0.82 7.10 10.17
C VAL A 105 -2.34 7.01 10.24
N PHE A 106 -2.90 5.81 10.07
CA PHE A 106 -4.34 5.61 10.22
C PHE A 106 -4.85 6.03 11.60
N GLY A 107 -4.20 5.59 12.68
CA GLY A 107 -4.58 5.93 14.05
C GLY A 107 -4.51 7.43 14.33
N VAL A 108 -3.47 8.12 13.84
CA VAL A 108 -3.34 9.58 13.95
C VAL A 108 -4.47 10.28 13.20
N VAL A 109 -4.68 9.95 11.92
CA VAL A 109 -5.72 10.57 11.09
C VAL A 109 -7.10 10.34 11.68
N TYR A 110 -7.42 9.10 12.07
CA TYR A 110 -8.69 8.75 12.71
C TYR A 110 -8.92 9.56 13.99
N THR A 111 -7.91 9.66 14.85
CA THR A 111 -8.00 10.42 16.11
C THR A 111 -8.23 11.91 15.85
N VAL A 112 -7.53 12.50 14.87
CA VAL A 112 -7.71 13.90 14.50
C VAL A 112 -9.12 14.16 13.97
N LEU A 113 -9.62 13.30 13.07
CA LEU A 113 -10.96 13.44 12.51
C LEU A 113 -12.05 13.26 13.56
N ARG A 114 -11.91 12.25 14.45
CA ARG A 114 -12.85 12.01 15.55
C ARG A 114 -12.94 13.17 16.54
N ARG A 115 -11.85 13.93 16.73
CA ARG A 115 -11.86 15.13 17.60
C ARG A 115 -12.52 16.34 16.95
N ARG A 116 -12.69 16.34 15.62
CA ARG A 116 -13.27 17.45 14.84
C ARG A 116 -14.74 17.23 14.49
N SER A 117 -15.26 16.02 14.68
CA SER A 117 -16.67 15.63 14.53
C SER A 117 -17.41 15.78 15.85
#